data_AF-A0A0A0JRH5-F1
#
_entry.id   AF-A0A0A0JRH5-F1
#
_cell.length_a   1.000
_cell.length_b   1.000
_cell.length_c   1.000
_cell.angle_alpha   90.00
_cell.angle_beta   90.00
_cell.angle_gamma   90.00
#
_symmetry.space_group_name_H-M   'P 1'
#
loop_
_entity.id
_entity.type
_entity.pdbx_description
1 polymer ?
#
loop_
_entity_poly.entity_id
_entity_poly.type
_entity_poly.pdbx_seq_one_letter_code
_entity_poly.pdbx_strand_id
1 'polypeptide(L)' 'MRTTVTIADDLLKAARLEAARDDRTVSSVLEEALREHLVRARSSEMANFTLPTFGGGGALVDILDKEALAEALGDNEPIA' A
#
# COMPACT_ATOMS: atom_id res chain seq x y z
N MET A 1 19.01 16.87 -2.94
CA MET A 1 19.25 18.17 -3.62
C MET A 1 18.50 19.25 -2.84
N ARG A 2 18.92 20.53 -2.89
CA ARG A 2 18.23 21.63 -2.19
C ARG A 2 17.42 22.46 -3.17
N THR A 3 16.13 22.57 -2.93
CA THR A 3 15.19 23.35 -3.75
C THR A 3 14.50 24.39 -2.88
N THR A 4 14.27 25.58 -3.43
CA THR A 4 13.47 26.62 -2.77
C THR A 4 12.09 26.63 -3.40
N VAL A 5 11.04 26.56 -2.58
CA VAL A 5 9.64 26.55 -3.02
C VAL A 5 8.85 27.58 -2.23
N THR A 6 7.83 28.17 -2.85
CA THR A 6 6.90 29.07 -2.17
C THR A 6 5.78 28.26 -1.53
N ILE A 7 5.53 28.47 -0.24
CA ILE A 7 4.50 27.78 0.55
C ILE A 7 3.69 28.83 1.29
N ALA A 8 2.37 28.65 1.37
CA ALA A 8 1.49 29.52 2.14
C ALA A 8 1.80 29.44 3.66
N ASP A 9 1.71 30.56 4.36
CA ASP A 9 2.10 30.67 5.78
C ASP A 9 1.32 29.72 6.70
N ASP A 10 0.02 29.54 6.44
CA ASP A 10 -0.85 28.62 7.17
C ASP A 10 -0.41 27.16 6.99
N LEU A 11 -0.06 26.76 5.78
CA LEU A 11 0.45 25.42 5.48
C LEU A 11 1.81 25.18 6.14
N LEU A 12 2.70 26.18 6.13
CA LEU A 12 3.99 26.09 6.81
C LEU A 12 3.81 25.94 8.34
N LYS A 13 2.84 26.63 8.94
CA LYS A 13 2.51 26.47 10.37
C LYS A 13 2.02 25.07 10.67
N ALA A 14 1.13 24.51 9.85
CA ALA A 14 0.65 23.15 10.00
C ALA A 14 1.81 22.13 9.90
N ALA A 15 2.68 22.27 8.91
CA ALA A 15 3.84 21.40 8.74
C ALA A 15 4.82 21.47 9.93
N ARG A 16 5.00 22.65 10.54
CA ARG A 16 5.81 22.81 11.76
C ARG A 16 5.20 22.11 12.97
N LEU A 17 3.89 22.22 13.13
CA LEU A 17 3.18 21.55 14.22
C LEU A 17 3.31 20.03 14.11
N GLU A 18 3.18 19.50 12.90
CA GLU A 18 3.37 18.07 12.63
C GLU A 18 4.81 17.63 12.91
N ALA A 19 5.78 18.38 12.40
CA ALA A 19 7.20 18.11 12.63
C ALA A 19 7.55 18.06 14.13
N ALA A 20 6.92 18.92 14.94
CA ALA A 20 7.12 18.96 16.39
C ALA A 20 6.48 17.78 17.14
N ARG A 21 5.44 17.14 16.59
CA ARG A 21 4.80 15.97 17.22
C ARG A 21 5.71 14.75 17.21
N ASP A 22 6.44 14.57 16.12
CA ASP A 22 7.26 13.37 15.86
C ASP A 22 8.78 13.62 16.01
N ASP A 23 9.16 14.75 16.63
CA ASP A 23 10.56 15.18 16.79
C ASP A 23 11.38 15.14 15.48
N ARG A 24 10.76 15.58 14.39
CA ARG A 24 11.35 15.54 13.03
C ARG A 24 11.48 16.94 12.44
N THR A 25 12.19 17.03 11.32
CA THR A 25 12.35 18.31 10.60
C THR A 25 11.19 18.58 9.65
N VAL A 26 10.90 19.86 9.41
CA VAL A 26 9.90 20.28 8.40
C VAL A 26 10.25 19.76 7.01
N SER A 27 11.55 19.72 6.67
CA SER A 27 12.01 19.14 5.40
C SER A 27 11.64 17.68 5.26
N SER A 28 11.75 16.89 6.34
CA SER A 28 11.34 15.49 6.34
C SER A 28 9.83 15.35 6.10
N VAL A 29 9.00 16.19 6.75
CA VAL A 29 7.54 16.20 6.53
C VAL A 29 7.21 16.50 5.07
N LEU A 30 7.90 17.48 4.47
CA LEU A 30 7.73 17.84 3.07
C LEU A 30 8.16 16.72 2.11
N GLU A 31 9.28 16.04 2.39
CA GLU A 31 9.76 14.92 1.58
C GLU A 31 8.78 13.73 1.60
N GLU A 32 8.21 13.41 2.76
CA GLU A 32 7.25 12.32 2.89
C GLU A 32 5.93 12.64 2.17
N ALA A 33 5.39 13.84 2.39
CA ALA A 33 4.19 14.29 1.69
C ALA A 33 4.37 14.28 0.17
N LEU A 34 5.54 14.70 -0.34
CA LEU A 34 5.84 14.66 -1.77
C LEU A 34 5.95 13.23 -2.29
N ARG A 35 6.60 12.33 -1.53
CA ARG A 35 6.71 10.91 -1.90
C ARG A 35 5.34 10.27 -2.00
N GLU A 36 4.48 10.47 -0.99
CA GLU A 36 3.11 9.94 -1.00
C GLU A 36 2.30 10.49 -2.18
N HIS A 37 2.41 11.78 -2.46
CA HIS A 37 1.71 12.40 -3.59
C HIS A 37 2.12 11.74 -4.92
N LEU A 38 3.42 11.55 -5.15
CA LEU A 38 3.93 10.92 -6.37
C LEU A 38 3.57 9.43 -6.48
N VAL A 39 3.47 8.71 -5.35
CA VAL A 39 2.97 7.33 -5.33
C VAL A 39 1.49 7.29 -5.69
N ARG A 40 0.66 8.11 -5.03
CA ARG A 40 -0.78 8.18 -5.33
C ARG A 40 -1.06 8.58 -6.78
N ALA A 41 -0.30 9.53 -7.32
CA ALA A 41 -0.41 9.95 -8.71
C ALA A 41 -0.08 8.82 -9.70
N ARG A 42 0.87 7.93 -9.36
CA ARG A 42 1.12 6.71 -10.15
C ARG A 42 0.05 5.64 -9.93
N SER A 43 -0.46 5.50 -8.71
CA SER A 43 -1.51 4.52 -8.41
C SER A 43 -2.85 4.85 -9.06
N SER A 44 -3.14 6.13 -9.34
CA SER A 44 -4.33 6.49 -10.15
C SER A 44 -4.27 6.00 -11.61
N GLU A 45 -3.10 5.58 -12.09
CA GLU A 45 -2.95 4.89 -13.38
C GLU A 45 -3.16 3.37 -13.28
N MET A 46 -3.34 2.81 -12.08
CA MET A 46 -3.76 1.41 -11.96
C MET A 46 -5.16 1.28 -12.54
N ALA A 47 -5.23 0.72 -13.75
CA ALA A 47 -6.48 0.38 -14.40
C ALA A 47 -7.42 -0.32 -13.41
N ASN A 48 -8.71 0.00 -13.45
CA ASN A 48 -9.74 -0.72 -12.70
C ASN A 48 -9.70 -2.21 -13.09
N PHE A 49 -8.88 -2.98 -12.39
CA PHE A 49 -8.75 -4.40 -12.60
C PHE A 49 -9.84 -5.07 -11.77
N THR A 50 -10.89 -5.50 -12.44
CA THR A 50 -11.92 -6.33 -11.82
C THR A 50 -11.40 -7.76 -11.83
N LEU A 51 -11.11 -8.30 -10.65
CA LEU A 51 -10.78 -9.72 -10.51
C LEU A 51 -11.96 -10.56 -11.03
N PRO A 52 -11.73 -11.48 -11.98
CA PRO A 52 -12.80 -12.37 -12.41
C PRO A 52 -13.29 -13.21 -11.23
N THR A 53 -14.59 -13.17 -10.97
CA THR A 53 -15.22 -14.03 -9.98
C THR A 53 -15.58 -15.36 -10.66
N PHE A 54 -15.03 -16.45 -10.16
CA PHE A 54 -15.42 -17.79 -10.59
C PHE A 54 -16.52 -18.31 -9.66
N GLY A 55 -17.61 -18.81 -10.23
CA GLY A 55 -18.69 -19.48 -9.49
C GLY A 55 -18.28 -20.88 -9.01
N GLY A 56 -17.16 -20.97 -8.30
CA GLY A 56 -16.83 -22.15 -7.51
C GLY A 56 -17.58 -22.01 -6.18
N GLY A 57 -18.43 -22.97 -5.84
CA GLY A 57 -19.05 -23.02 -4.51
C GLY A 57 -18.00 -22.81 -3.42
N GLY A 58 -18.42 -22.26 -2.28
CA GLY A 58 -17.55 -21.85 -1.18
C GLY A 58 -16.51 -22.90 -0.76
N ALA A 59 -15.55 -22.49 0.06
CA ALA A 59 -14.39 -23.29 0.43
C ALA A 59 -14.75 -24.76 0.73
N LEU A 60 -14.23 -25.69 -0.09
CA LEU A 60 -14.44 -27.14 0.05
C LEU A 60 -13.66 -27.71 1.24
N VAL A 61 -12.62 -27.00 1.66
CA VAL A 61 -11.74 -27.31 2.79
C VAL A 61 -11.55 -26.05 3.64
N ASP A 62 -11.21 -26.23 4.91
CA ASP A 62 -10.77 -25.10 5.74
C ASP A 62 -9.42 -24.58 5.21
N ILE A 63 -9.41 -23.36 4.71
CA ILE A 63 -8.22 -22.70 4.15
C ILE A 63 -7.14 -22.41 5.22
N LEU A 64 -7.49 -22.48 6.50
CA LEU A 64 -6.54 -22.33 7.60
C LEU A 64 -5.84 -23.65 7.94
N ASP A 65 -6.37 -24.78 7.48
CA ASP A 65 -5.72 -26.08 7.60
C ASP A 65 -4.76 -26.28 6.42
N LYS A 66 -3.47 -26.13 6.70
CA LYS A 66 -2.39 -26.23 5.71
C LYS A 66 -2.35 -27.61 5.04
N GLU A 67 -2.64 -28.68 5.77
CA GLU A 67 -2.52 -30.04 5.22
C GLU A 67 -3.71 -30.35 4.31
N ALA A 68 -4.92 -30.03 4.77
CA ALA A 68 -6.14 -30.19 3.98
C ALA A 68 -6.12 -29.34 2.70
N LEU A 69 -5.56 -28.13 2.76
CA LEU A 69 -5.42 -27.25 1.60
C LEU A 69 -4.42 -27.79 0.58
N ALA A 70 -3.26 -28.30 1.03
CA ALA A 70 -2.24 -28.86 0.14
C ALA A 70 -2.74 -30.11 -0.60
N GLU A 71 -3.52 -30.95 0.08
CA GLU A 71 -4.15 -32.12 -0.54
C GLU A 71 -5.21 -31.73 -1.58
N ALA A 72 -6.06 -30.74 -1.27
CA ALA A 72 -7.11 -30.26 -2.18
C ALA A 72 -6.57 -29.57 -3.44
N LEU A 73 -5.38 -28.97 -3.36
CA LEU A 73 -4.69 -28.35 -4.50
C LEU A 73 -3.92 -29.35 -5.38
N GLY A 74 -3.75 -30.60 -4.93
CA GLY A 74 -2.94 -31.60 -5.63
C GLY A 74 -1.42 -31.42 -5.44
N ASP A 75 -0.99 -30.55 -4.52
CA ASP A 75 0.43 -30.28 -4.27
C ASP A 75 1.19 -31.49 -3.69
N ASN A 76 0.46 -32.51 -3.21
CA ASN A 76 0.99 -33.77 -2.71
C ASN A 76 1.02 -34.91 -3.76
N GLU A 77 0.59 -34.67 -5.01
CA GLU A 77 0.75 -35.68 -6.06
C GLU A 77 2.23 -35.78 -6.47
N PRO A 78 2.83 -36.99 -6.49
CA PRO A 78 4.17 -37.15 -7.02
C PRO A 78 4.14 -36.80 -8.51
N ILE A 79 4.88 -35.76 -8.89
CA ILE A 79 5.23 -35.46 -10.29
C ILE A 79 5.79 -36.75 -10.93
N ALA A 80 5.01 -37.32 -11.86
CA ALA A 80 5.36 -38.52 -12.63
C ALA A 80 6.37 -38.20 -13.74
#